data_AF-A0A830B234-F1
#
_entry.id   AF-A0A830B234-F1
#
_cell.length_a   1.000
_cell.length_b   1.000
_cell.length_c   1.000
_cell.angle_alpha   90.00
_cell.angle_beta   90.00
_cell.angle_gamma   90.00
#
_symmetry.space_group_name_H-M   'P 1'
#
loop_
_entity.id
_entity.type
_entity.pdbx_description
1 polymer ?
#
loop_
_entity_poly.entity_id
_entity_poly.type
_entity_poly.pdbx_seq_one_letter_code
_entity_poly.pdbx_strand_id
1 'polypeptide(L)'
;MMEEGGNIVDHHGCDYFLERWFDRVVVLQTDNPVLYDRLTKRIYTGKKWSNNVECEIFKVLLEDAKESYSEDIVVALRSDCIDDIEKNVSSLTNWVRNWSSLL
;
A
#
# COMPACT_ATOMS: atom_id res chain seq x y z
N MET A 1 4.65 -19.70 -9.26
CA MET A 1 4.88 -18.76 -8.15
C MET A 1 3.64 -17.96 -7.79
N MET A 2 3.17 -16.98 -8.58
CA MET A 2 1.97 -16.21 -8.20
C MET A 2 0.69 -17.07 -8.14
N GLU A 3 0.57 -18.05 -9.03
CA GLU A 3 -0.58 -18.99 -9.08
C GLU A 3 -0.65 -19.98 -7.91
N GLU A 4 0.44 -20.16 -7.16
CA GLU A 4 0.46 -21.03 -5.97
C GLU A 4 -0.15 -20.34 -4.73
N GLY A 5 -0.39 -19.03 -4.81
CA GLY A 5 -0.93 -18.23 -3.70
C GLY A 5 0.04 -18.03 -2.54
N GLY A 6 -0.44 -17.40 -1.46
CA GLY A 6 0.35 -17.19 -0.23
C GLY A 6 1.48 -16.15 -0.35
N ASN A 7 1.43 -15.30 -1.37
CA ASN A 7 2.46 -14.31 -1.65
C ASN A 7 2.11 -12.94 -1.04
N ILE A 8 3.12 -12.24 -0.52
CA ILE A 8 3.05 -10.81 -0.17
C ILE A 8 3.98 -10.07 -1.13
N VAL A 9 3.44 -9.12 -1.88
CA VAL A 9 4.19 -8.28 -2.82
C VAL A 9 4.25 -6.86 -2.27
N ASP A 10 5.45 -6.30 -2.17
CA ASP A 10 5.70 -4.92 -1.74
C ASP A 10 6.28 -4.12 -2.92
N HIS A 11 5.52 -3.14 -3.41
CA HIS A 11 5.95 -2.24 -4.46
C HIS A 11 5.25 -0.88 -4.37
N HIS A 12 5.89 0.16 -4.89
CA HIS A 12 5.39 1.54 -4.93
C HIS A 12 4.64 1.87 -6.24
N GLY A 13 4.05 0.87 -6.88
CA GLY A 13 3.38 0.96 -8.19
C GLY A 13 2.71 -0.37 -8.50
N CYS A 14 1.59 -0.34 -9.21
CA CYS A 14 0.70 -1.50 -9.29
C CYS A 14 -0.03 -1.71 -10.62
N ASP A 15 0.08 -0.78 -11.56
CA ASP A 15 -0.63 -0.72 -12.85
C ASP A 15 -0.14 -1.73 -13.89
N TYR A 16 1.06 -2.28 -13.71
CA TYR A 16 1.65 -3.28 -14.61
C TYR A 16 1.54 -4.73 -14.10
N PHE A 17 0.96 -4.95 -12.92
CA PHE A 17 0.68 -6.31 -12.45
C PHE A 17 -0.65 -6.82 -13.03
N LEU A 18 -0.77 -8.14 -13.18
CA LEU A 18 -2.03 -8.73 -13.61
C LEU A 18 -3.04 -8.69 -12.46
N GLU A 19 -4.24 -8.16 -12.74
CA GLU A 19 -5.30 -8.01 -11.75
C GLU A 19 -5.58 -9.30 -10.96
N ARG A 20 -5.62 -10.45 -11.65
CA ARG A 20 -5.83 -11.80 -11.08
C ARG A 20 -4.78 -12.27 -10.06
N TRP A 21 -3.70 -11.52 -9.83
CA TRP A 21 -2.66 -11.90 -8.88
C TRP A 21 -3.00 -11.60 -7.43
N PHE A 22 -3.98 -10.71 -7.18
CA PHE A 22 -4.21 -10.19 -5.84
C PHE A 22 -5.65 -10.38 -5.38
N ASP A 23 -5.79 -11.04 -4.24
CA ASP A 23 -7.07 -11.13 -3.52
C ASP A 23 -7.33 -9.89 -2.65
N ARG A 24 -6.29 -9.08 -2.40
CA ARG A 24 -6.37 -7.80 -1.69
C ARG A 24 -5.20 -6.90 -2.08
N VAL A 25 -5.50 -5.63 -2.25
CA VAL A 25 -4.53 -4.57 -2.52
C VAL A 25 -4.55 -3.57 -1.37
N VAL A 26 -3.40 -3.32 -0.76
CA VAL A 26 -3.27 -2.42 0.39
C VAL A 26 -2.42 -1.22 -0.01
N VAL A 27 -2.99 -0.03 0.12
CA VAL A 27 -2.28 1.22 -0.10
C VAL A 27 -2.00 1.88 1.25
N LEU A 28 -0.74 1.90 1.66
CA LEU A 28 -0.34 2.58 2.89
C LEU A 28 -0.32 4.09 2.66
N GLN A 29 -0.92 4.85 3.57
CA GLN A 29 -0.94 6.31 3.54
C GLN A 29 -0.24 6.87 4.77
N THR A 30 0.49 7.96 4.60
CA THR A 30 1.24 8.63 5.67
C THR A 30 0.97 10.13 5.65
N ASP A 31 0.71 10.73 6.80
CA ASP A 31 0.56 12.19 6.92
C ASP A 31 1.85 12.91 6.47
N ASN A 32 1.70 14.03 5.76
CA ASN A 32 2.83 14.75 5.14
C ASN A 32 3.99 15.08 6.09
N PRO A 33 3.78 15.58 7.33
CA PRO A 33 4.89 15.86 8.24
C PRO A 33 5.65 14.59 8.64
N VAL A 34 4.95 13.47 8.78
CA VAL A 34 5.55 12.17 9.13
C VAL A 34 6.34 11.62 7.95
N LEU A 35 5.78 11.69 6.74
CA LEU A 35 6.47 11.28 5.52
C LEU A 35 7.70 12.16 5.25
N TYR A 36 7.59 13.48 5.46
CA TYR A 36 8.69 14.43 5.38
C TYR A 36 9.88 13.96 6.23
N ASP A 37 9.64 13.67 7.52
CA ASP A 37 10.67 13.25 8.46
C ASP A 37 11.31 11.93 8.04
N ARG A 38 10.50 10.97 7.56
CA ARG A 38 10.98 9.66 7.08
C ARG A 38 11.89 9.80 5.86
N LEU A 39 11.49 10.59 4.87
CA LEU A 39 12.27 10.80 3.65
C LEU A 39 13.56 11.58 3.93
N THR A 40 13.50 12.59 4.80
CA THR A 40 14.67 13.35 5.24
C THR A 40 15.69 12.45 5.94
N LYS A 41 15.24 11.57 6.86
CA LYS A 41 16.10 10.58 7.53
C LYS A 41 16.73 9.56 6.58
N ARG A 42 16.08 9.30 5.43
CA ARG A 42 16.63 8.46 4.35
C ARG A 42 17.58 9.20 3.41
N ILE A 43 17.91 10.47 3.71
CA ILE A 43 18.82 11.30 2.91
C ILE A 43 18.27 11.54 1.49
N TYR A 44 16.94 11.64 1.37
CA TYR A 44 16.34 12.04 0.10
C TYR A 44 16.44 13.56 -0.02
N THR A 45 16.98 14.05 -1.13
CA THR A 45 17.20 15.48 -1.38
C THR A 45 16.67 15.91 -2.74
N GLY A 46 16.44 17.21 -2.90
CA GLY A 46 16.05 17.81 -4.19
C GLY A 46 14.78 17.20 -4.78
N LYS A 47 14.79 16.97 -6.10
CA LYS A 47 13.61 16.50 -6.86
C LYS A 47 13.06 15.16 -6.37
N LYS A 48 13.92 14.25 -5.91
CA LYS A 48 13.46 12.94 -5.42
C LYS A 48 12.57 13.12 -4.19
N TRP A 49 12.98 14.00 -3.28
CA TRP A 49 12.19 14.32 -2.10
C TRP A 49 10.86 14.98 -2.48
N SER A 50 10.88 16.05 -3.29
CA SER A 50 9.66 16.78 -3.67
C SER A 50 8.65 15.90 -4.40
N ASN A 51 9.10 15.08 -5.35
CA ASN A 51 8.22 14.21 -6.13
C ASN A 51 7.53 13.15 -5.26
N ASN A 52 8.21 12.60 -4.25
CA ASN A 52 7.59 11.61 -3.36
C ASN A 52 6.54 12.25 -2.44
N VAL A 53 6.79 13.47 -1.97
CA VAL A 53 5.83 14.20 -1.15
C VAL A 53 4.61 14.63 -1.96
N GLU A 54 4.81 15.14 -3.18
CA GLU A 54 3.71 15.47 -4.09
C GLU A 54 2.89 14.21 -4.45
N CYS A 55 3.55 13.09 -4.72
CA CYS A 55 2.89 11.80 -4.98
C CYS A 55 1.94 11.40 -3.85
N GLU A 56 2.38 11.52 -2.58
CA GLU A 56 1.53 11.24 -1.41
C GLU A 56 0.38 12.25 -1.28
N ILE A 57 0.66 13.56 -1.43
CA ILE A 57 -0.34 14.64 -1.34
C ILE A 57 -1.48 14.42 -2.33
N PHE A 58 -1.15 14.06 -3.57
CA PHE A 58 -2.13 13.83 -4.63
C PHE A 58 -2.72 12.42 -4.60
N LYS A 59 -2.32 11.58 -3.64
CA LYS A 59 -2.79 10.20 -3.48
C LYS A 59 -2.63 9.36 -4.74
N VAL A 60 -1.57 9.60 -5.52
CA VAL A 60 -1.38 8.99 -6.84
C VAL A 60 -1.51 7.47 -6.77
N LEU A 61 -0.81 6.82 -5.83
CA LEU A 61 -0.85 5.35 -5.70
C LEU A 61 -2.21 4.80 -5.24
N LEU A 62 -3.02 5.59 -4.52
CA LEU A 62 -4.37 5.15 -4.16
C LEU A 62 -5.29 5.19 -5.38
N GLU A 63 -5.16 6.22 -6.22
CA GLU A 63 -5.96 6.33 -7.44
C GLU A 63 -5.52 5.28 -8.47
N ASP A 64 -4.21 5.08 -8.67
CA ASP A 64 -3.67 4.02 -9.54
C ASP A 64 -4.21 2.62 -9.12
N ALA A 65 -4.28 2.35 -7.82
CA ALA A 65 -4.81 1.10 -7.31
C ALA A 65 -6.32 0.95 -7.58
N LYS A 66 -7.12 2.02 -7.43
CA LYS A 66 -8.56 1.98 -7.74
C LYS A 66 -8.84 1.87 -9.23
N GLU A 67 -7.97 2.40 -10.08
CA GLU A 67 -8.08 2.27 -11.53
C GLU A 67 -7.67 0.88 -12.02
N SER A 68 -6.75 0.21 -11.32
CA SER A 68 -6.18 -1.08 -11.72
C SER A 68 -6.87 -2.31 -11.13
N TYR A 69 -7.63 -2.15 -10.04
CA TYR A 69 -8.25 -3.25 -9.30
C TYR A 69 -9.66 -2.90 -8.88
N SER A 70 -10.50 -3.91 -8.70
CA SER A 70 -11.85 -3.74 -8.17
C SER A 70 -11.84 -3.05 -6.79
N GLU A 71 -12.74 -2.07 -6.60
CA GLU A 71 -12.78 -1.23 -5.40
C GLU A 71 -12.97 -2.03 -4.10
N ASP A 72 -13.57 -3.22 -4.15
CA ASP A 72 -13.82 -4.08 -2.98
C ASP A 72 -12.56 -4.74 -2.42
N ILE A 73 -11.52 -4.89 -3.25
CA ILE A 73 -10.24 -5.47 -2.83
C ILE A 73 -9.18 -4.40 -2.48
N VAL A 74 -9.42 -3.13 -2.80
CA VAL A 74 -8.50 -2.01 -2.53
C VAL A 74 -8.77 -1.41 -1.15
N VAL A 75 -7.75 -1.38 -0.29
CA VAL A 75 -7.86 -0.87 1.09
C VAL A 75 -6.76 0.13 1.38
N ALA A 76 -7.14 1.35 1.74
CA ALA A 76 -6.21 2.35 2.25
C ALA A 76 -5.99 2.15 3.75
N LEU A 77 -4.73 2.09 4.20
CA LEU A 77 -4.38 1.96 5.61
C LEU A 77 -3.44 3.08 6.04
N ARG A 78 -3.77 3.76 7.13
CA ARG A 78 -2.88 4.75 7.75
C ARG A 78 -1.64 4.05 8.32
N SER A 79 -0.47 4.69 8.23
CA SER A 79 0.80 4.11 8.68
C SER A 79 1.76 5.19 9.18
N ASP A 80 1.35 6.01 10.15
CA ASP A 80 2.15 7.12 10.66
C ASP A 80 3.07 6.73 11.81
N CYS A 81 2.59 5.82 12.66
CA CYS A 81 3.28 5.40 13.87
C CYS A 81 3.25 3.87 14.05
N ILE A 82 3.92 3.39 15.10
CA ILE A 82 4.00 1.96 15.42
C ILE A 82 2.61 1.39 15.74
N ASP A 83 1.75 2.14 16.44
CA ASP A 83 0.39 1.70 16.75
C ASP A 83 -0.44 1.48 15.47
N ASP A 84 -0.24 2.28 14.43
CA ASP A 84 -0.89 2.06 13.13
C ASP A 84 -0.39 0.76 12.48
N ILE A 85 0.93 0.50 12.55
CA ILE A 85 1.51 -0.75 12.05
C ILE A 85 0.93 -1.95 12.79
N GLU A 86 0.83 -1.91 14.12
CA GLU A 86 0.26 -2.99 14.92
C GLU A 86 -1.21 -3.25 14.58
N LYS A 87 -2.00 -2.19 14.38
CA LYS A 87 -3.40 -2.29 13.92
C LYS A 87 -3.48 -2.88 12.51
N ASN A 88 -2.62 -2.44 11.59
CA ASN A 88 -2.58 -2.94 10.22
C ASN A 88 -2.23 -4.43 10.18
N VAL A 89 -1.19 -4.84 10.91
CA VAL A 89 -0.81 -6.26 11.04
C VAL A 89 -1.97 -7.08 11.61
N SER A 90 -2.62 -6.59 12.67
CA SER A 90 -3.76 -7.28 13.27
C SER A 90 -4.94 -7.42 12.30
N SER A 91 -5.28 -6.33 11.59
CA SER A 91 -6.36 -6.30 10.60
C SER A 91 -6.09 -7.24 9.42
N LEU A 92 -4.89 -7.18 8.83
CA LEU A 92 -4.51 -8.02 7.70
C LEU A 92 -4.39 -9.49 8.09
N THR A 93 -3.84 -9.79 9.27
CA THR A 93 -3.80 -11.17 9.80
C THR A 93 -5.20 -11.73 9.98
N ASN A 94 -6.12 -10.95 10.54
CA ASN A 94 -7.50 -11.37 10.68
C ASN A 94 -8.18 -11.57 9.32
N TRP A 95 -7.90 -10.70 8.34
CA TRP A 95 -8.40 -10.90 6.98
C TRP A 95 -7.88 -12.18 6.35
N VAL A 96 -6.57 -12.45 6.39
CA VAL A 96 -5.97 -13.69 5.85
C VAL A 96 -6.60 -14.93 6.50
N ARG A 97 -6.85 -14.90 7.82
CA ARG A 97 -7.49 -16.03 8.54
C ARG A 97 -8.94 -16.30 8.13
N ASN A 98 -9.67 -15.25 7.75
CA ASN A 98 -11.06 -15.36 7.31
C ASN A 98 -11.19 -15.42 5.79
N TRP A 99 -10.07 -15.29 5.07
CA TRP A 99 -10.06 -15.36 3.63
C TRP A 99 -10.40 -16.78 3.19
N SER A 100 -11.40 -16.87 2.33
CA SER A 100 -11.76 -18.08 1.62
C SER A 100 -11.68 -17.73 0.15
N SER A 101 -10.98 -18.53 -0.64
CA SER A 101 -11.24 -18.55 -2.08
C SER A 101 -12.71 -18.92 -2.25
N LEU A 102 -13.50 -18.08 -2.91
CA LEU A 102 -14.74 -18.56 -3.49
C LEU A 102 -14.33 -19.68 -4.47
N LEU A 103 -14.63 -20.93 -4.10
CA LEU A 103 -14.64 -22.05 -5.04
C LEU A 103 -15.77 -21.85 -6.05
#